data_AF-A0A850KP63-F1
#
_entry.id   AF-A0A850KP63-F1
#
_cell.length_a   1.000
_cell.length_b   1.000
_cell.length_c   1.000
_cell.angle_alpha   90.00
_cell.angle_beta   90.00
_cell.angle_gamma   90.00
#
_symmetry.space_group_name_H-M   'P 1'
#
loop_
_entity.id
_entity.type
_entity.pdbx_description
1 polymer ?
#
loop_
_entity_poly.entity_id
_entity_poly.type
_entity_poly.pdbx_seq_one_letter_code
_entity_poly.pdbx_strand_id
1 'polypeptide(L)'
;MTSARSENISSYSVTKRVAIAHEVGQELSVRKLDEAAREDALRIAESLVNDWCQQVREALAFELRHCRKLPKLVACKIACDVDEIAVPFLRVTPALSDAWAAELVPLLSDNAHLALAVRTDLGPQTAREIAFHGGERSAVAIAKNAGITLTPSCATTLVEIHENSTVVMETLATRADLPASVVASIIGKISSTARAQLVTRYNLDTSLAQELTDNSAHTALWKQLRHASPAQMHAQVINLKSEGKLTDGLILAVAERGAVGFLESALALRTGKTLISVREAFNLTNQKLFVDLLRGAQVSEELAPRFLKVAKKHYSSRSAKRAVGKPAMWQAPANVNTPDQGDELHQSH
;
A
#
# COMPACT_ATOMS: atom_id res chain seq x y z
N MET A 1 9.33 9.57 56.75
CA MET A 1 10.16 10.44 55.88
C MET A 1 9.68 10.48 54.43
N THR A 2 8.79 9.58 54.00
CA THR A 2 8.31 9.41 52.61
C THR A 2 7.24 10.42 52.17
N SER A 3 6.32 10.85 53.05
CA SER A 3 5.23 11.78 52.70
C SER A 3 5.71 13.19 52.30
N ALA A 4 6.87 13.64 52.80
CA ALA A 4 7.41 14.97 52.50
C ALA A 4 8.13 15.07 51.13
N ARG A 5 8.40 13.94 50.45
CA ARG A 5 9.14 13.92 49.18
C ARG A 5 8.29 14.36 47.98
N SER A 6 6.97 14.16 48.02
CA SER A 6 6.07 14.45 46.89
C SER A 6 5.61 15.91 46.81
N GLU A 7 5.63 16.67 47.89
CA GLU A 7 4.90 17.94 47.97
C GLU A 7 5.55 19.13 47.26
N ASN A 8 6.80 19.04 46.77
CA ASN A 8 7.39 20.16 46.02
C ASN A 8 8.51 19.80 45.04
N ILE A 9 8.38 18.68 44.32
CA ILE A 9 9.41 18.21 43.38
C ILE A 9 9.70 19.27 42.30
N SER A 10 8.67 20.00 41.85
CA SER A 10 8.78 21.06 40.83
C SER A 10 9.64 22.26 41.27
N SER A 11 9.77 22.55 42.57
CA SER A 11 10.62 23.64 43.09
C SER A 11 12.12 23.32 43.09
N TYR A 12 12.49 22.05 42.94
CA TYR A 12 13.89 21.65 42.97
C TYR A 12 14.62 22.02 41.67
N SER A 13 15.94 22.16 41.75
CA SER A 13 16.77 22.34 40.55
C SER A 13 16.65 21.13 39.61
N VAL A 14 16.87 21.34 38.31
CA VAL A 14 16.81 20.28 37.30
C VAL A 14 17.71 19.10 37.69
N THR A 15 18.95 19.36 38.11
CA THR A 15 19.90 18.33 38.56
C THR A 15 19.35 17.47 39.69
N LYS A 16 18.66 18.09 40.66
CA LYS A 16 18.05 17.35 41.77
C LYS A 16 16.85 16.53 41.31
N ARG A 17 16.03 17.05 40.39
CA ARG A 17 14.90 16.29 39.81
C ARG A 17 15.36 15.11 38.95
N VAL A 18 16.44 15.27 38.18
CA VAL A 18 17.09 14.18 37.45
C VAL A 18 17.59 13.10 38.42
N ALA A 19 18.25 13.49 39.53
CA ALA A 19 18.69 12.53 40.54
C ALA A 19 17.51 11.75 41.16
N ILE A 20 16.39 12.44 41.44
CA ILE A 20 15.16 11.79 41.93
C ILE A 20 14.58 10.84 40.87
N ALA A 21 14.59 11.21 39.59
CA ALA A 21 14.14 10.36 38.49
C ALA A 21 14.94 9.05 38.41
N HIS A 22 16.26 9.12 38.58
CA HIS A 22 17.11 7.94 38.66
C HIS A 22 16.77 7.07 39.88
N GLU A 23 16.69 7.67 41.06
CA GLU A 23 16.39 6.95 42.31
C GLU A 23 15.05 6.21 42.22
N VAL A 24 13.99 6.91 41.83
CA VAL A 24 12.63 6.37 41.76
C VAL A 24 12.48 5.33 40.65
N GLY A 25 13.10 5.56 39.50
CA GLY A 25 13.07 4.60 38.39
C GLY A 25 13.78 3.29 38.73
N GLN A 26 14.89 3.37 39.46
CA GLN A 26 15.59 2.19 39.98
C GLN A 26 14.74 1.47 41.03
N GLU A 27 14.14 2.21 41.97
CA GLU A 27 13.24 1.65 43.00
C GLU A 27 12.09 0.87 42.35
N LEU A 28 11.40 1.46 41.38
CA LEU A 28 10.29 0.81 40.67
C LEU A 28 10.70 -0.40 39.82
N SER A 29 11.98 -0.49 39.45
CA SER A 29 12.54 -1.62 38.71
C SER A 29 12.91 -2.80 39.61
N VAL A 30 13.01 -2.60 40.93
CA VAL A 30 13.29 -3.67 41.91
C VAL A 30 12.09 -4.60 42.07
N ARG A 31 12.33 -5.91 42.01
CA ARG A 31 11.29 -6.96 41.99
C ARG A 31 10.52 -7.13 43.32
N LYS A 32 11.04 -6.64 44.44
CA LYS A 32 10.42 -6.74 45.77
C LYS A 32 10.44 -5.36 46.45
N LEU A 33 9.48 -4.51 46.09
CA LEU A 33 9.07 -3.39 46.91
C LEU A 33 7.84 -3.78 47.74
N ASP A 34 7.70 -3.22 48.93
CA ASP A 34 6.41 -3.22 49.60
C ASP A 34 5.42 -2.32 48.82
N GLU A 35 4.12 -2.58 48.98
CA GLU A 35 3.10 -1.91 48.16
C GLU A 35 3.02 -0.41 48.44
N ALA A 36 3.24 0.01 49.69
CA ALA A 36 3.18 1.43 50.07
C ALA A 36 4.32 2.26 49.47
N ALA A 37 5.56 1.75 49.53
CA ALA A 37 6.72 2.36 48.89
C ALA A 37 6.57 2.38 47.37
N ARG A 38 5.95 1.34 46.80
CA ARG A 38 5.66 1.29 45.36
C ARG A 38 4.66 2.37 44.95
N GLU A 39 3.56 2.53 45.69
CA GLU A 39 2.58 3.59 45.43
C GLU A 39 3.21 4.99 45.57
N ASP A 40 4.07 5.18 46.58
CA ASP A 40 4.81 6.43 46.76
C ASP A 40 5.75 6.74 45.58
N ALA A 41 6.54 5.75 45.15
CA ALA A 41 7.43 5.87 44.00
C ALA A 41 6.67 6.12 42.70
N LEU A 42 5.51 5.47 42.49
CA LEU A 42 4.65 5.70 41.33
C LEU A 42 4.10 7.13 41.30
N ARG A 43 3.66 7.68 42.44
CA ARG A 43 3.19 9.07 42.52
C ARG A 43 4.29 10.07 42.13
N ILE A 44 5.52 9.80 42.56
CA ILE A 44 6.68 10.62 42.16
C ILE A 44 6.94 10.49 40.66
N ALA A 45 6.93 9.26 40.11
CA ALA A 45 7.12 9.02 38.69
C ALA A 45 6.05 9.70 37.83
N GLU A 46 4.77 9.69 38.26
CA GLU A 46 3.67 10.39 37.60
C GLU A 46 3.85 11.92 37.59
N SER A 47 4.45 12.48 38.64
CA SER A 47 4.82 13.90 38.64
C SER A 47 5.96 14.18 37.65
N LEU A 48 7.03 13.37 37.70
CA LEU A 48 8.23 13.55 36.88
C LEU A 48 8.01 13.29 35.38
N VAL A 49 7.10 12.40 35.01
CA VAL A 49 6.78 12.13 33.59
C VAL A 49 6.10 13.33 32.92
N ASN A 50 5.55 14.26 33.71
CA ASN A 50 4.98 15.51 33.21
C ASN A 50 5.92 16.72 33.44
N ASP A 51 7.20 16.49 33.78
CA ASP A 51 8.17 17.57 33.99
C ASP A 51 8.42 18.33 32.68
N TRP A 52 8.49 19.66 32.78
CA TRP A 52 8.78 20.54 31.64
C TRP A 52 10.18 20.31 31.06
N CYS A 53 11.13 19.85 31.88
CA CYS A 53 12.50 19.59 31.45
C CYS A 53 12.63 18.20 30.82
N GLN A 54 13.03 18.16 29.55
CA GLN A 54 13.29 16.91 28.81
C GLN A 54 14.29 16.00 29.53
N GLN A 55 15.36 16.54 30.11
CA GLN A 55 16.39 15.75 30.80
C GLN A 55 15.83 14.94 31.98
N VAL A 56 14.82 15.48 32.67
CA VAL A 56 14.17 14.79 33.79
C VAL A 56 13.32 13.63 33.26
N ARG A 57 12.53 13.86 32.21
CA ARG A 57 11.70 12.84 31.57
C ARG A 57 12.53 11.73 30.94
N GLU A 58 13.64 12.09 30.30
CA GLU A 58 14.60 11.15 29.72
C GLU A 58 15.24 10.26 30.78
N ALA A 59 15.73 10.85 31.88
CA ALA A 59 16.29 10.07 33.00
C ALA A 59 15.28 9.08 33.58
N LEU A 60 14.03 9.52 33.77
CA LEU A 60 12.95 8.66 34.25
C LEU A 60 12.65 7.52 33.27
N ALA A 61 12.47 7.85 31.98
CA ALA A 61 12.16 6.88 30.93
C ALA A 61 13.28 5.85 30.76
N PHE A 62 14.54 6.29 30.86
CA PHE A 62 15.70 5.43 30.85
C PHE A 62 15.56 4.37 31.94
N GLU A 63 15.44 4.74 33.21
CA GLU A 63 15.34 3.75 34.29
C GLU A 63 14.11 2.84 34.16
N LEU A 64 12.96 3.39 33.77
CA LEU A 64 11.71 2.63 33.66
C LEU A 64 11.64 1.68 32.46
N ARG A 65 12.56 1.76 31.49
CA ARG A 65 12.53 0.94 30.27
C ARG A 65 12.63 -0.58 30.51
N HIS A 66 13.05 -1.04 31.68
CA HIS A 66 13.07 -2.47 32.02
C HIS A 66 12.00 -2.86 33.04
N CYS A 67 11.17 -1.92 33.47
CA CYS A 67 10.10 -2.17 34.42
C CYS A 67 8.98 -2.99 33.77
N ARG A 68 8.65 -4.15 34.34
CA ARG A 68 7.60 -5.05 33.83
C ARG A 68 6.18 -4.60 34.21
N LYS A 69 6.05 -3.96 35.36
CA LYS A 69 4.76 -3.50 35.89
C LYS A 69 4.77 -1.98 35.93
N LEU A 70 4.53 -1.36 34.79
CA LEU A 70 4.42 0.09 34.69
C LEU A 70 2.95 0.48 34.50
N PRO A 71 2.41 1.48 35.21
CA PRO A 71 1.06 1.97 34.96
C PRO A 71 0.92 2.44 33.50
N LYS A 72 -0.20 2.07 32.87
CA LYS A 72 -0.48 2.39 31.45
C LYS A 72 -0.36 3.90 31.17
N LEU A 73 -0.75 4.75 32.11
CA LEU A 73 -0.66 6.21 31.98
C LEU A 73 0.79 6.70 31.85
N VAL A 74 1.67 6.28 32.78
CA VAL A 74 3.10 6.66 32.75
C VAL A 74 3.77 6.11 31.49
N ALA A 75 3.49 4.84 31.16
CA ALA A 75 4.06 4.19 30.00
C ALA A 75 3.63 4.85 28.68
N CYS A 76 2.37 5.29 28.58
CA CYS A 76 1.83 6.03 27.44
C CYS A 76 2.49 7.41 27.30
N LYS A 77 2.67 8.14 28.42
CA LYS A 77 3.35 9.44 28.41
C LYS A 77 4.78 9.35 27.89
N ILE A 78 5.53 8.31 28.28
CA ILE A 78 6.90 8.06 27.79
C ILE A 78 6.87 7.65 26.31
N ALA A 79 5.97 6.74 25.93
CA ALA A 79 5.87 6.21 24.57
C ALA A 79 5.49 7.28 23.53
N CYS A 80 4.71 8.28 23.92
CA CYS A 80 4.25 9.37 23.06
C CYS A 80 5.02 10.69 23.28
N ASP A 81 6.17 10.64 23.97
CA ASP A 81 7.07 11.80 24.10
C ASP A 81 7.89 12.01 22.82
N VAL A 82 8.83 12.96 22.84
CA VAL A 82 9.81 13.16 21.76
C VAL A 82 10.66 11.91 21.53
N ASP A 83 11.18 11.75 20.32
CA ASP A 83 11.87 10.53 19.88
C ASP A 83 13.07 10.15 20.76
N GLU A 84 13.81 11.14 21.28
CA GLU A 84 14.94 10.93 22.19
C GLU A 84 14.55 10.16 23.46
N ILE A 85 13.27 10.25 23.88
CA ILE A 85 12.73 9.58 25.06
C ILE A 85 11.95 8.32 24.65
N ALA A 86 11.06 8.45 23.67
CA ALA A 86 10.14 7.39 23.27
C ALA A 86 10.88 6.19 22.63
N VAL A 87 11.81 6.45 21.70
CA VAL A 87 12.48 5.39 20.93
C VAL A 87 13.29 4.45 21.81
N PRO A 88 14.18 4.92 22.71
CA PRO A 88 14.93 4.03 23.60
C PRO A 88 14.02 3.19 24.51
N PHE A 89 12.90 3.76 24.97
CA PHE A 89 11.94 3.06 25.81
C PHE A 89 11.19 1.96 25.04
N LEU A 90 10.56 2.32 23.92
CA LEU A 90 9.76 1.41 23.09
C LEU A 90 10.56 0.23 22.56
N ARG A 91 11.86 0.42 22.32
CA ARG A 91 12.73 -0.61 21.76
C ARG A 91 12.96 -1.82 22.68
N VAL A 92 12.87 -1.63 24.00
CA VAL A 92 13.24 -2.67 24.97
C VAL A 92 12.20 -2.93 26.05
N THR A 93 11.18 -2.09 26.19
CA THR A 93 10.25 -2.19 27.32
C THR A 93 9.46 -3.51 27.33
N PRO A 94 9.42 -4.23 28.46
CA PRO A 94 8.60 -5.43 28.62
C PRO A 94 7.17 -5.11 29.08
N ALA A 95 6.85 -3.85 29.41
CA ALA A 95 5.52 -3.44 29.86
C ALA A 95 4.49 -3.33 28.71
N LEU A 96 4.94 -3.48 27.47
CA LEU A 96 4.15 -3.24 26.28
C LEU A 96 3.48 -4.54 25.80
N SER A 97 2.17 -4.67 26.04
CA SER A 97 1.38 -5.78 25.47
C SER A 97 1.07 -5.51 23.99
N ASP A 98 0.84 -6.56 23.19
CA ASP A 98 0.54 -6.42 21.76
C ASP A 98 -0.70 -5.55 21.49
N ALA A 99 -1.79 -5.79 22.22
CA ALA A 99 -3.01 -5.00 22.08
C ALA A 99 -2.79 -3.51 22.41
N TRP A 100 -2.01 -3.22 23.44
CA TRP A 100 -1.75 -1.84 23.83
C TRP A 100 -0.77 -1.15 22.86
N ALA A 101 0.27 -1.84 22.39
CA ALA A 101 1.14 -1.31 21.36
C ALA A 101 0.38 -0.98 20.08
N ALA A 102 -0.50 -1.88 19.62
CA ALA A 102 -1.37 -1.65 18.48
C ALA A 102 -2.23 -0.37 18.65
N GLU A 103 -2.83 -0.16 19.82
CA GLU A 103 -3.58 1.08 20.15
C GLU A 103 -2.71 2.36 20.06
N LEU A 104 -1.42 2.27 20.40
CA LEU A 104 -0.52 3.42 20.40
C LEU A 104 -0.04 3.80 19.01
N VAL A 105 0.17 2.83 18.12
CA VAL A 105 0.80 3.04 16.80
C VAL A 105 0.30 4.29 16.05
N PRO A 106 -1.01 4.58 15.96
CA PRO A 106 -1.49 5.78 15.24
C PRO A 106 -1.01 7.12 15.81
N LEU A 107 -0.55 7.14 17.07
CA LEU A 107 -0.09 8.33 17.79
C LEU A 107 1.43 8.51 17.74
N LEU A 108 2.15 7.50 17.27
CA LEU A 108 3.61 7.44 17.30
C LEU A 108 4.25 8.07 16.06
N SER A 109 5.48 8.54 16.22
CA SER A 109 6.32 8.98 15.11
C SER A 109 6.80 7.81 14.24
N ASP A 110 7.27 8.12 13.02
CA ASP A 110 7.89 7.12 12.14
C ASP A 110 9.11 6.44 12.79
N ASN A 111 9.89 7.18 13.58
CA ASN A 111 11.05 6.64 14.28
C ASN A 111 10.61 5.67 15.40
N ALA A 112 9.53 5.97 16.11
CA ALA A 112 8.93 5.09 17.10
C ALA A 112 8.33 3.82 16.46
N HIS A 113 7.69 3.92 15.29
CA HIS A 113 7.28 2.73 14.52
C HIS A 113 8.46 1.84 14.16
N LEU A 114 9.57 2.43 13.72
CA LEU A 114 10.78 1.68 13.39
C LEU A 114 11.36 0.99 14.63
N ALA A 115 11.33 1.67 15.79
CA ALA A 115 11.78 1.11 17.07
C ALA A 115 10.98 -0.13 17.48
N LEU A 116 9.66 -0.13 17.23
CA LEU A 116 8.79 -1.28 17.45
C LEU A 116 9.02 -2.38 16.40
N ALA A 117 9.14 -2.01 15.12
CA ALA A 117 9.29 -2.94 14.00
C ALA A 117 10.52 -3.87 14.11
N VAL A 118 11.60 -3.40 14.76
CA VAL A 118 12.83 -4.18 14.94
C VAL A 118 12.82 -5.11 16.16
N ARG A 119 11.76 -5.08 16.98
CA ARG A 119 11.65 -5.94 18.16
C ARG A 119 11.39 -7.39 17.78
N THR A 120 12.11 -8.32 18.40
CA THR A 120 11.93 -9.76 18.14
C THR A 120 10.67 -10.34 18.78
N ASP A 121 10.07 -9.63 19.74
CA ASP A 121 8.84 -10.02 20.45
C ASP A 121 7.62 -9.20 19.98
N LEU A 122 7.72 -8.52 18.83
CA LEU A 122 6.62 -7.73 18.28
C LEU A 122 5.42 -8.63 17.98
N GLY A 123 4.27 -8.29 18.55
CA GLY A 123 3.06 -9.07 18.36
C GLY A 123 2.36 -8.79 17.03
N PRO A 124 1.48 -9.70 16.59
CA PRO A 124 0.84 -9.66 15.28
C PRO A 124 -0.13 -8.47 15.10
N GLN A 125 -0.78 -7.99 16.16
CA GLN A 125 -1.67 -6.83 16.06
C GLN A 125 -0.86 -5.57 15.81
N THR A 126 0.21 -5.37 16.58
CA THR A 126 1.09 -4.22 16.43
C THR A 126 1.78 -4.22 15.07
N ALA A 127 2.26 -5.37 14.60
CA ALA A 127 2.88 -5.48 13.29
C ALA A 127 1.92 -5.06 12.16
N ARG A 128 0.63 -5.43 12.27
CA ARG A 128 -0.40 -4.99 11.31
C ARG A 128 -0.63 -3.49 11.37
N GLU A 129 -0.75 -2.91 12.56
CA GLU A 129 -0.94 -1.46 12.70
C GLU A 129 0.26 -0.67 12.16
N ILE A 130 1.49 -1.13 12.41
CA ILE A 130 2.69 -0.51 11.85
C ILE A 130 2.71 -0.66 10.32
N ALA A 131 2.27 -1.79 9.77
CA ALA A 131 2.15 -1.97 8.33
C ALA A 131 1.15 -1.00 7.67
N PHE A 132 0.15 -0.52 8.43
CA PHE A 132 -0.86 0.40 7.94
C PHE A 132 -0.47 1.87 8.13
N HIS A 133 0.03 2.22 9.32
CA HIS A 133 0.32 3.59 9.72
C HIS A 133 1.77 4.01 9.48
N GLY A 134 2.70 3.06 9.41
CA GLY A 134 4.12 3.34 9.34
C GLY A 134 4.64 3.63 7.93
N GLY A 135 5.75 4.36 7.88
CA GLY A 135 6.47 4.60 6.63
C GLY A 135 7.25 3.38 6.11
N GLU A 136 7.84 3.55 4.93
CA GLU A 136 8.62 2.50 4.23
C GLU A 136 9.70 1.85 5.12
N ARG A 137 10.40 2.63 5.94
CA ARG A 137 11.47 2.13 6.81
C ARG A 137 10.98 1.07 7.79
N SER A 138 9.82 1.30 8.40
CA SER A 138 9.19 0.40 9.37
C SER A 138 8.64 -0.84 8.69
N ALA A 139 8.05 -0.69 7.50
CA ALA A 139 7.60 -1.80 6.66
C ALA A 139 8.75 -2.74 6.25
N VAL A 140 9.89 -2.18 5.82
CA VAL A 140 11.09 -2.96 5.51
C VAL A 140 11.62 -3.66 6.76
N ALA A 141 11.63 -2.99 7.92
CA ALA A 141 12.05 -3.60 9.18
C ALA A 141 11.16 -4.80 9.57
N ILE A 142 9.83 -4.67 9.47
CA ILE A 142 8.89 -5.79 9.70
C ILE A 142 9.17 -6.94 8.72
N ALA A 143 9.32 -6.64 7.43
CA ALA A 143 9.57 -7.66 6.43
C ALA A 143 10.88 -8.42 6.68
N LYS A 144 11.95 -7.75 7.14
CA LYS A 144 13.24 -8.36 7.51
C LYS A 144 13.23 -9.05 8.88
N ASN A 145 12.26 -8.77 9.73
CA ASN A 145 12.25 -9.28 11.10
C ASN A 145 11.88 -10.76 11.12
N ALA A 146 12.90 -11.62 11.19
CA ALA A 146 12.75 -13.07 11.31
C ALA A 146 12.32 -13.52 12.71
N GLY A 147 12.34 -12.62 13.71
CA GLY A 147 11.88 -12.90 15.06
C GLY A 147 10.36 -13.00 15.19
N ILE A 148 9.62 -12.52 14.18
CA ILE A 148 8.16 -12.54 14.16
C ILE A 148 7.62 -13.37 13.00
N THR A 149 6.50 -14.05 13.25
CA THR A 149 5.71 -14.69 12.20
C THR A 149 4.83 -13.63 11.54
N LEU A 150 4.98 -13.46 10.22
CA LEU A 150 4.19 -12.48 9.49
C LEU A 150 2.80 -13.04 9.20
N THR A 151 1.77 -12.46 9.81
CA THR A 151 0.39 -12.92 9.60
C THR A 151 -0.08 -12.61 8.17
N PRO A 152 -1.00 -13.41 7.60
CA PRO A 152 -1.54 -13.15 6.26
C PRO A 152 -2.15 -11.75 6.11
N SER A 153 -2.82 -11.26 7.15
CA SER A 153 -3.41 -9.92 7.19
C SER A 153 -2.34 -8.83 7.14
N CYS A 154 -1.31 -8.92 7.98
CA CYS A 154 -0.19 -7.97 7.98
C CYS A 154 0.56 -7.97 6.64
N ALA A 155 0.85 -9.14 6.08
CA ALA A 155 1.49 -9.27 4.78
C ALA A 155 0.66 -8.63 3.65
N THR A 156 -0.67 -8.84 3.67
CA THR A 156 -1.59 -8.21 2.70
C THR A 156 -1.57 -6.70 2.84
N THR A 157 -1.66 -6.18 4.08
CA THR A 157 -1.60 -4.74 4.35
C THR A 157 -0.29 -4.11 3.87
N LEU A 158 0.86 -4.76 4.10
CA LEU A 158 2.15 -4.26 3.59
C LEU A 158 2.15 -4.13 2.06
N VAL A 159 1.57 -5.10 1.35
CA VAL A 159 1.49 -5.08 -0.11
C VAL A 159 0.54 -4.02 -0.63
N GLU A 160 -0.59 -3.82 0.04
CA GLU A 160 -1.60 -2.83 -0.35
C GLU A 160 -1.12 -1.40 -0.11
N ILE A 161 -0.54 -1.12 1.07
CA ILE A 161 -0.09 0.22 1.47
C ILE A 161 1.19 0.62 0.74
N HIS A 162 2.14 -0.30 0.60
CA HIS A 162 3.44 -0.02 -0.04
C HIS A 162 3.51 -0.58 -1.46
N GLU A 163 2.40 -0.56 -2.22
CA GLU A 163 2.34 -1.20 -3.52
C GLU A 163 3.36 -0.69 -4.55
N ASN A 164 3.81 0.56 -4.39
CA ASN A 164 4.77 1.23 -5.26
C ASN A 164 6.22 1.13 -4.76
N SER A 165 6.46 0.58 -3.56
CA SER A 165 7.80 0.44 -3.00
C SER A 165 8.41 -0.90 -3.39
N THR A 166 9.29 -0.87 -4.39
CA THR A 166 10.03 -2.06 -4.83
C THR A 166 10.87 -2.64 -3.70
N VAL A 167 11.43 -1.80 -2.82
CA VAL A 167 12.25 -2.22 -1.67
C VAL A 167 11.45 -3.08 -0.70
N VAL A 168 10.21 -2.70 -0.38
CA VAL A 168 9.33 -3.49 0.50
C VAL A 168 8.97 -4.82 -0.16
N MET A 169 8.59 -4.80 -1.44
CA MET A 169 8.20 -6.00 -2.18
C MET A 169 9.33 -7.02 -2.30
N GLU A 170 10.54 -6.56 -2.64
CA GLU A 170 11.72 -7.43 -2.72
C GLU A 170 12.11 -7.98 -1.35
N THR A 171 11.99 -7.16 -0.30
CA THR A 171 12.25 -7.63 1.06
C THR A 171 11.24 -8.69 1.48
N LEU A 172 9.94 -8.48 1.23
CA LEU A 172 8.91 -9.49 1.49
C LEU A 172 9.19 -10.80 0.76
N ALA A 173 9.62 -10.73 -0.50
CA ALA A 173 9.96 -11.91 -1.30
C ALA A 173 11.05 -12.79 -0.68
N THR A 174 11.88 -12.23 0.21
CA THR A 174 12.91 -13.01 0.92
C THR A 174 12.36 -13.88 2.05
N ARG A 175 11.14 -13.64 2.52
CA ARG A 175 10.51 -14.41 3.59
C ARG A 175 10.05 -15.79 3.10
N ALA A 176 10.01 -16.75 4.03
CA ALA A 176 9.58 -18.13 3.76
C ALA A 176 8.13 -18.40 4.22
N ASP A 177 7.59 -17.57 5.12
CA ASP A 177 6.27 -17.72 5.75
C ASP A 177 5.15 -16.96 5.04
N LEU A 178 5.38 -16.44 3.82
CA LEU A 178 4.34 -15.74 3.07
C LEU A 178 3.23 -16.67 2.57
N PRO A 179 1.95 -16.27 2.70
CA PRO A 179 0.83 -16.97 2.07
C PRO A 179 0.91 -16.92 0.54
N ALA A 180 0.49 -18.00 -0.13
CA ALA A 180 0.50 -18.09 -1.58
C ALA A 180 -0.29 -16.96 -2.28
N SER A 181 -1.38 -16.48 -1.69
CA SER A 181 -2.15 -15.34 -2.21
C SER A 181 -1.35 -14.04 -2.24
N VAL A 182 -0.49 -13.82 -1.25
CA VAL A 182 0.40 -12.67 -1.16
C VAL A 182 1.58 -12.83 -2.12
N VAL A 183 2.14 -14.03 -2.24
CA VAL A 183 3.18 -14.32 -3.24
C VAL A 183 2.66 -13.99 -4.65
N ALA A 184 1.46 -14.43 -5.00
CA ALA A 184 0.82 -14.15 -6.29
C ALA A 184 0.64 -12.65 -6.56
N SER A 185 0.31 -11.85 -5.53
CA SER A 185 0.10 -10.40 -5.69
C SER A 185 1.42 -9.62 -5.84
N ILE A 186 2.54 -10.16 -5.37
CA ILE A 186 3.86 -9.53 -5.43
C ILE A 186 4.65 -9.92 -6.69
N ILE A 187 4.42 -11.10 -7.29
CA ILE A 187 5.18 -11.61 -8.47
C ILE A 187 5.31 -10.60 -9.61
N GLY A 188 4.25 -9.85 -9.91
CA GLY A 188 4.23 -8.83 -10.96
C GLY A 188 4.86 -7.49 -10.58
N LYS A 189 5.13 -7.26 -9.29
CA LYS A 189 5.64 -6.00 -8.71
C LYS A 189 7.13 -6.02 -8.37
N ILE A 190 7.78 -7.19 -8.46
CA ILE A 190 9.20 -7.39 -8.14
C ILE A 190 10.06 -7.59 -9.38
N SER A 191 11.37 -7.39 -9.22
CA SER A 191 12.39 -7.65 -10.24
C SER A 191 12.38 -9.12 -10.71
N SER A 192 12.90 -9.37 -11.91
CA SER A 192 13.02 -10.72 -12.48
C SER A 192 13.85 -11.66 -11.62
N THR A 193 14.91 -11.13 -10.98
CA THR A 193 15.76 -11.89 -10.06
C THR A 193 15.03 -12.32 -8.80
N ALA A 194 14.31 -11.39 -8.14
CA ALA A 194 13.50 -11.70 -6.96
C ALA A 194 12.36 -12.68 -7.29
N ARG A 195 11.79 -12.58 -8.50
CA ARG A 195 10.77 -13.51 -8.98
C ARG A 195 11.31 -14.94 -9.15
N ALA A 196 12.50 -15.10 -9.73
CA ALA A 196 13.14 -16.40 -9.87
C ALA A 196 13.39 -17.06 -8.49
N GLN A 197 13.76 -16.26 -7.48
CA GLN A 197 13.92 -16.72 -6.11
C GLN A 197 12.59 -17.18 -5.49
N LEU A 198 11.49 -16.45 -5.70
CA LEU A 198 10.16 -16.86 -5.24
C LEU A 198 9.67 -18.14 -5.90
N VAL A 199 9.82 -18.27 -7.22
CA VAL A 199 9.41 -19.46 -7.97
C VAL A 199 10.15 -20.69 -7.46
N THR A 200 11.46 -20.58 -7.25
CA THR A 200 12.30 -21.65 -6.70
C THR A 200 11.88 -22.01 -5.27
N ARG A 201 11.62 -21.02 -4.42
CA ARG A 201 11.33 -21.24 -2.99
C ARG A 201 9.93 -21.79 -2.75
N TYR A 202 8.93 -21.28 -3.44
CA TYR A 202 7.53 -21.69 -3.27
C TYR A 202 7.13 -22.83 -4.21
N ASN A 203 8.08 -23.37 -4.98
CA ASN A 203 7.88 -24.45 -5.94
C ASN A 203 6.66 -24.20 -6.84
N LEU A 204 6.47 -22.95 -7.24
CA LEU A 204 5.38 -22.57 -8.13
C LEU A 204 5.66 -23.17 -9.50
N ASP A 205 4.68 -23.85 -10.07
CA ASP A 205 4.77 -24.30 -11.45
C ASP A 205 5.07 -23.08 -12.33
N THR A 206 6.16 -23.15 -13.11
CA THR A 206 6.62 -22.07 -13.99
C THR A 206 5.48 -21.57 -14.89
N SER A 207 4.57 -22.47 -15.29
CA SER A 207 3.36 -22.13 -16.05
C SER A 207 2.35 -21.28 -15.25
N LEU A 208 2.09 -21.62 -13.98
CA LEU A 208 1.20 -20.89 -13.08
C LEU A 208 1.78 -19.52 -12.69
N ALA A 209 3.10 -19.44 -12.49
CA ALA A 209 3.79 -18.18 -12.23
C ALA A 209 3.70 -17.24 -13.45
N GLN A 210 3.84 -17.78 -14.67
CA GLN A 210 3.63 -17.04 -15.91
C GLN A 210 2.17 -16.56 -16.02
N GLU A 211 1.20 -17.44 -15.76
CA GLU A 211 -0.23 -17.14 -15.85
C GLU A 211 -0.68 -16.08 -14.82
N LEU A 212 -0.17 -16.13 -13.59
CA LEU A 212 -0.40 -15.12 -12.57
C LEU A 212 0.24 -13.77 -12.95
N THR A 213 1.42 -13.80 -13.55
CA THR A 213 2.10 -12.60 -14.07
C THR A 213 1.29 -11.98 -15.21
N ASP A 214 0.86 -12.79 -16.17
CA ASP A 214 0.06 -12.36 -17.30
C ASP A 214 -1.27 -11.80 -16.81
N ASN A 215 -1.96 -12.46 -15.88
CA ASN A 215 -3.20 -11.96 -15.29
C ASN A 215 -3.03 -10.64 -14.51
N SER A 216 -1.93 -10.49 -13.78
CA SER A 216 -1.59 -9.25 -13.08
C SER A 216 -1.30 -8.11 -14.06
N ALA A 217 -0.46 -8.36 -15.07
CA ALA A 217 -0.15 -7.41 -16.14
C ALA A 217 -1.40 -7.00 -16.93
N HIS A 218 -2.26 -7.97 -17.27
CA HIS A 218 -3.55 -7.73 -17.94
C HIS A 218 -4.46 -6.83 -17.10
N THR A 219 -4.47 -7.03 -15.78
CA THR A 219 -5.28 -6.25 -14.83
C THR A 219 -4.74 -4.83 -14.67
N ALA A 220 -3.41 -4.67 -14.57
CA ALA A 220 -2.76 -3.37 -14.50
C ALA A 220 -3.00 -2.55 -15.79
N LEU A 221 -2.80 -3.18 -16.96
CA LEU A 221 -3.07 -2.53 -18.23
C LEU A 221 -4.55 -2.14 -18.37
N TRP A 222 -5.49 -3.00 -17.99
CA TRP A 222 -6.91 -2.66 -18.00
C TRP A 222 -7.23 -1.46 -17.09
N LYS A 223 -6.65 -1.41 -15.87
CA LYS A 223 -6.83 -0.27 -14.95
C LYS A 223 -6.30 1.04 -15.55
N GLN A 224 -5.23 0.99 -16.33
CA GLN A 224 -4.72 2.16 -17.05
C GLN A 224 -5.65 2.56 -18.22
N LEU A 225 -6.15 1.58 -18.97
CA LEU A 225 -6.93 1.82 -20.20
C LEU A 225 -8.39 2.22 -19.95
N ARG A 226 -8.99 1.88 -18.80
CA ARG A 226 -10.42 2.17 -18.52
C ARG A 226 -10.79 3.66 -18.57
N HIS A 227 -9.81 4.56 -18.44
CA HIS A 227 -10.00 6.02 -18.53
C HIS A 227 -9.26 6.65 -19.72
N ALA A 228 -8.60 5.83 -20.55
CA ALA A 228 -7.83 6.32 -21.69
C ALA A 228 -8.75 6.76 -22.84
N SER A 229 -8.34 7.81 -23.56
CA SER A 229 -8.99 8.19 -24.83
C SER A 229 -8.69 7.17 -25.94
N PRO A 230 -9.48 7.14 -27.03
CA PRO A 230 -9.20 6.24 -28.16
C PRO A 230 -7.80 6.41 -28.77
N ALA A 231 -7.28 7.65 -28.80
CA ALA A 231 -5.93 7.93 -29.27
C ALA A 231 -4.85 7.36 -28.33
N GLN A 232 -5.05 7.51 -27.01
CA GLN A 232 -4.15 6.94 -26.00
C GLN A 232 -4.16 5.41 -26.02
N MET A 233 -5.33 4.79 -26.19
CA MET A 233 -5.43 3.34 -26.37
C MET A 233 -4.65 2.89 -27.61
N HIS A 234 -4.82 3.58 -28.75
CA HIS A 234 -4.11 3.22 -29.97
C HIS A 234 -2.59 3.37 -29.83
N ALA A 235 -2.12 4.45 -29.21
CA ALA A 235 -0.70 4.64 -28.90
C ALA A 235 -0.16 3.49 -28.02
N GLN A 236 -0.92 3.07 -27.02
CA GLN A 236 -0.51 1.96 -26.15
C GLN A 236 -0.43 0.62 -26.90
N VAL A 237 -1.34 0.37 -27.85
CA VAL A 237 -1.29 -0.81 -28.73
C VAL A 237 -0.02 -0.79 -29.59
N ILE A 238 0.37 0.38 -30.13
CA ILE A 238 1.61 0.53 -30.91
C ILE A 238 2.84 0.22 -30.04
N ASN A 239 2.91 0.79 -28.83
CA ASN A 239 4.02 0.53 -27.89
C ASN A 239 4.12 -0.95 -27.51
N LEU A 240 2.99 -1.60 -27.22
CA LEU A 240 3.00 -3.02 -26.90
C LEU A 240 3.41 -3.90 -28.09
N LYS A 241 3.08 -3.47 -29.33
CA LYS A 241 3.52 -4.16 -30.55
C LYS A 241 5.03 -3.99 -30.78
N SER A 242 5.58 -2.79 -30.60
CA SER A 242 7.02 -2.55 -30.76
C SER A 242 7.86 -3.25 -29.70
N GLU A 243 7.32 -3.41 -28.49
CA GLU A 243 7.95 -4.18 -27.40
C GLU A 243 7.75 -5.70 -27.52
N GLY A 244 7.01 -6.19 -28.51
CA GLY A 244 6.71 -7.63 -28.69
C GLY A 244 5.77 -8.21 -27.62
N LYS A 245 5.10 -7.38 -26.82
CA LYS A 245 4.22 -7.79 -25.71
C LYS A 245 2.75 -7.89 -26.12
N LEU A 246 2.40 -7.55 -27.36
CA LEU A 246 1.03 -7.60 -27.88
C LEU A 246 0.61 -9.03 -28.28
N THR A 247 0.27 -9.84 -27.28
CA THR A 247 -0.21 -11.23 -27.46
C THR A 247 -1.73 -11.32 -27.64
N ASP A 248 -2.20 -12.40 -28.26
CA ASP A 248 -3.65 -12.66 -28.43
C ASP A 248 -4.37 -12.77 -27.08
N GLY A 249 -3.71 -13.39 -26.10
CA GLY A 249 -4.19 -13.52 -24.73
C GLY A 249 -4.38 -12.18 -24.04
N LEU A 250 -3.43 -11.25 -24.19
CA LEU A 250 -3.53 -9.88 -23.67
C LEU A 250 -4.72 -9.13 -24.29
N ILE A 251 -4.83 -9.19 -25.62
CA ILE A 251 -5.91 -8.55 -26.38
C ILE A 251 -7.27 -9.04 -25.88
N LEU A 252 -7.45 -10.36 -25.75
CA LEU A 252 -8.69 -10.96 -25.24
C LEU A 252 -8.96 -10.60 -23.79
N ALA A 253 -7.97 -10.71 -22.91
CA ALA A 253 -8.12 -10.48 -21.49
C ALA A 253 -8.53 -9.04 -21.16
N VAL A 254 -8.01 -8.06 -21.90
CA VAL A 254 -8.39 -6.65 -21.78
C VAL A 254 -9.78 -6.40 -22.37
N ALA A 255 -10.10 -7.03 -23.50
CA ALA A 255 -11.40 -6.89 -24.15
C ALA A 255 -12.55 -7.50 -23.32
N GLU A 256 -12.34 -8.68 -22.72
CA GLU A 256 -13.33 -9.36 -21.86
C GLU A 256 -13.73 -8.53 -20.63
N ARG A 257 -12.81 -7.65 -20.17
CA ARG A 257 -13.03 -6.68 -19.09
C ARG A 257 -13.66 -5.35 -19.57
N GLY A 258 -14.07 -5.27 -20.84
CA GLY A 258 -14.88 -4.17 -21.39
C GLY A 258 -14.13 -3.13 -22.20
N ALA A 259 -12.80 -3.22 -22.34
CA ALA A 259 -12.01 -2.29 -23.15
C ALA A 259 -11.98 -2.72 -24.63
N VAL A 260 -13.15 -2.73 -25.28
CA VAL A 260 -13.30 -3.21 -26.67
C VAL A 260 -12.56 -2.32 -27.68
N GLY A 261 -12.38 -1.02 -27.39
CA GLY A 261 -11.58 -0.13 -28.25
C GLY A 261 -10.11 -0.56 -28.38
N PHE A 262 -9.56 -1.23 -27.36
CA PHE A 262 -8.21 -1.81 -27.40
C PHE A 262 -8.13 -2.99 -28.38
N LEU A 263 -9.14 -3.87 -28.36
CA LEU A 263 -9.30 -4.98 -29.30
C LEU A 263 -9.39 -4.47 -30.74
N GLU A 264 -10.25 -3.49 -31.00
CA GLU A 264 -10.41 -2.92 -32.34
C GLU A 264 -9.10 -2.34 -32.87
N SER A 265 -8.39 -1.59 -32.01
CA SER A 265 -7.10 -0.98 -32.34
C SER A 265 -6.01 -2.01 -32.60
N ALA A 266 -5.95 -3.08 -31.80
CA ALA A 266 -4.99 -4.16 -31.95
C ALA A 266 -5.20 -4.96 -33.24
N LEU A 267 -6.46 -5.27 -33.58
CA LEU A 267 -6.78 -5.98 -34.81
C LEU A 267 -6.54 -5.10 -36.05
N ALA A 268 -6.94 -3.82 -36.00
CA ALA A 268 -6.65 -2.86 -37.06
C ALA A 268 -5.14 -2.74 -37.34
N LEU A 269 -4.33 -2.65 -36.28
CA LEU A 269 -2.87 -2.55 -36.38
C LEU A 269 -2.21 -3.84 -36.89
N ARG A 270 -2.79 -5.01 -36.62
CA ARG A 270 -2.27 -6.29 -37.11
C ARG A 270 -2.65 -6.56 -38.56
N THR A 271 -3.88 -6.24 -38.95
CA THR A 271 -4.36 -6.51 -40.31
C THR A 271 -4.12 -5.37 -41.30
N GLY A 272 -3.67 -4.21 -40.83
CA GLY A 272 -3.56 -2.99 -41.63
C GLY A 272 -4.91 -2.46 -42.13
N LYS A 273 -6.00 -2.83 -41.45
CA LYS A 273 -7.37 -2.44 -41.85
C LYS A 273 -7.87 -1.26 -41.03
N THR A 274 -8.87 -0.55 -41.54
CA THR A 274 -9.50 0.56 -40.81
C THR A 274 -10.35 0.06 -39.64
N LEU A 275 -10.46 0.86 -38.57
CA LEU A 275 -11.32 0.54 -37.42
C LEU A 275 -12.79 0.28 -37.81
N ILE A 276 -13.27 0.95 -38.86
CA ILE A 276 -14.63 0.77 -39.39
C ILE A 276 -14.80 -0.67 -39.90
N SER A 277 -13.86 -1.16 -40.70
CA SER A 277 -13.94 -2.53 -41.23
C SER A 277 -13.83 -3.60 -40.12
N VAL A 278 -13.06 -3.31 -39.06
CA VAL A 278 -12.96 -4.20 -37.89
C VAL A 278 -14.29 -4.27 -37.16
N ARG A 279 -14.96 -3.13 -36.94
CA ARG A 279 -16.30 -3.06 -36.34
C ARG A 279 -17.35 -3.78 -37.17
N GLU A 280 -17.31 -3.62 -38.50
CA GLU A 280 -18.21 -4.32 -39.42
C GLU A 280 -18.06 -5.85 -39.33
N ALA A 281 -16.83 -6.36 -39.25
CA ALA A 281 -16.58 -7.77 -39.04
C ALA A 281 -17.10 -8.27 -37.68
N PHE A 282 -16.98 -7.45 -36.62
CA PHE A 282 -17.44 -7.79 -35.27
C PHE A 282 -18.95 -7.63 -35.05
N ASN A 283 -19.67 -6.94 -35.94
CA ASN A 283 -21.15 -6.92 -35.94
C ASN A 283 -21.78 -8.28 -36.32
N LEU A 284 -20.96 -9.26 -36.72
CA LEU A 284 -21.38 -10.63 -37.07
C LEU A 284 -22.45 -10.74 -38.17
N THR A 285 -22.71 -9.65 -38.90
CA THR A 285 -23.61 -9.63 -40.07
C THR A 285 -23.10 -10.56 -41.16
N ASN A 286 -21.77 -10.70 -41.28
CA ASN A 286 -21.12 -11.61 -42.21
C ASN A 286 -20.02 -12.39 -41.47
N GLN A 287 -20.28 -13.66 -41.16
CA GLN A 287 -19.33 -14.53 -40.46
C GLN A 287 -18.02 -14.72 -41.24
N LYS A 288 -18.05 -14.62 -42.57
CA LYS A 288 -16.85 -14.73 -43.42
C LYS A 288 -15.88 -13.59 -43.15
N LEU A 289 -16.39 -12.36 -43.01
CA LEU A 289 -15.57 -11.17 -42.67
C LEU A 289 -14.91 -11.29 -41.30
N PHE A 290 -15.59 -11.89 -40.32
CA PHE A 290 -15.03 -12.15 -38.99
C PHE A 290 -13.87 -13.15 -39.05
N VAL A 291 -14.06 -14.27 -39.76
CA VAL A 291 -13.01 -15.30 -39.91
C VAL A 291 -11.81 -14.76 -40.70
N ASP A 292 -12.05 -14.02 -41.79
CA ASP A 292 -10.99 -13.42 -42.61
C ASP A 292 -10.20 -12.36 -41.83
N LEU A 293 -10.86 -11.62 -40.93
CA LEU A 293 -10.18 -10.68 -40.04
C LEU A 293 -9.28 -11.39 -39.03
N LEU A 294 -9.77 -12.44 -38.36
CA LEU A 294 -8.96 -13.20 -37.40
C LEU A 294 -7.76 -13.88 -38.06
N ARG A 295 -7.97 -14.45 -39.26
CA ARG A 295 -6.90 -15.02 -40.06
C ARG A 295 -5.87 -13.97 -40.47
N GLY A 296 -6.33 -12.81 -40.94
CA GLY A 296 -5.45 -11.69 -41.30
C GLY A 296 -4.68 -11.11 -40.09
N ALA A 297 -5.23 -11.24 -38.89
CA ALA A 297 -4.58 -10.83 -37.64
C ALA A 297 -3.66 -11.92 -37.05
N GLN A 298 -3.51 -13.06 -37.74
CA GLN A 298 -2.75 -14.22 -37.29
C GLN A 298 -3.13 -14.70 -35.89
N VAL A 299 -4.43 -14.62 -35.55
CA VAL A 299 -4.93 -15.09 -34.26
C VAL A 299 -4.95 -16.63 -34.26
N SER A 300 -4.49 -17.24 -33.16
CA SER A 300 -4.54 -18.70 -33.00
C SER A 300 -5.98 -19.23 -33.12
N GLU A 301 -6.17 -20.32 -33.87
CA GLU A 301 -7.49 -20.95 -34.08
C GLU A 301 -8.14 -21.39 -32.76
N GLU A 302 -7.32 -21.75 -31.75
CA GLU A 302 -7.78 -22.12 -30.41
C GLU A 302 -8.46 -20.96 -29.67
N LEU A 303 -8.10 -19.72 -29.98
CA LEU A 303 -8.63 -18.51 -29.32
C LEU A 303 -9.83 -17.91 -30.05
N ALA A 304 -10.08 -18.30 -31.30
CA ALA A 304 -11.19 -17.78 -32.11
C ALA A 304 -12.59 -17.87 -31.43
N PRO A 305 -12.93 -18.94 -30.67
CA PRO A 305 -14.20 -19.00 -29.94
C PRO A 305 -14.33 -17.92 -28.86
N ARG A 306 -13.23 -17.50 -28.22
CA ARG A 306 -13.24 -16.43 -27.21
C ARG A 306 -13.45 -15.06 -27.85
N PHE A 307 -12.81 -14.79 -28.98
CA PHE A 307 -13.08 -13.58 -29.78
C PHE A 307 -14.55 -13.51 -30.20
N LEU A 308 -15.13 -14.64 -30.62
CA LEU A 308 -16.54 -14.72 -30.98
C LEU A 308 -17.47 -14.43 -29.78
N LYS A 309 -17.12 -14.90 -28.58
CA LYS A 309 -17.87 -14.62 -27.34
C LYS A 309 -17.86 -13.13 -27.01
N VAL A 310 -16.70 -12.47 -27.11
CA VAL A 310 -16.58 -11.01 -26.91
C VAL A 310 -17.39 -10.24 -27.97
N ALA A 311 -17.31 -10.66 -29.24
CA ALA A 311 -18.08 -10.07 -30.32
C ALA A 311 -19.59 -10.16 -30.06
N LYS A 312 -20.10 -11.34 -29.71
CA LYS A 312 -21.51 -11.53 -29.34
C LYS A 312 -21.89 -10.65 -28.14
N LYS A 313 -21.09 -10.60 -27.09
CA LYS A 313 -21.41 -9.82 -25.88
C LYS A 313 -21.51 -8.31 -26.16
N HIS A 314 -20.62 -7.76 -26.98
CA HIS A 314 -20.49 -6.30 -27.14
C HIS A 314 -21.13 -5.75 -28.42
N TYR A 315 -21.34 -6.56 -29.46
CA TYR A 315 -21.87 -6.11 -30.76
C TYR A 315 -23.25 -6.70 -31.12
N SER A 316 -23.74 -7.74 -30.42
CA SER A 316 -25.09 -8.29 -30.70
C SER A 316 -26.24 -7.56 -30.00
N SER A 317 -25.97 -6.69 -29.01
CA SER A 317 -27.02 -5.93 -28.33
C SER A 317 -27.50 -4.74 -29.19
N ARG A 318 -28.80 -4.46 -29.16
CA ARG A 318 -29.50 -3.40 -29.94
C ARG A 318 -28.87 -1.99 -29.88
N SER A 319 -27.89 -1.74 -29.01
CA SER A 319 -27.12 -0.49 -28.92
C SER A 319 -26.16 -0.27 -30.10
N ALA A 320 -25.56 -1.35 -30.66
CA ALA A 320 -24.58 -1.25 -31.75
C ALA A 320 -25.18 -0.75 -33.09
N LYS A 321 -26.50 -0.91 -33.30
CA LYS A 321 -27.20 -0.41 -34.49
C LYS A 321 -27.22 1.12 -34.62
N ARG A 322 -26.99 1.88 -33.53
CA ARG A 322 -26.97 3.35 -33.56
C ARG A 322 -25.62 3.95 -33.98
N ALA A 323 -24.50 3.23 -33.84
CA ALA A 323 -23.16 3.80 -34.01
C ALA A 323 -22.60 3.70 -35.44
N VAL A 324 -23.18 2.86 -36.31
CA VAL A 324 -22.69 2.68 -37.69
C VAL A 324 -23.28 3.73 -38.65
N GLY A 325 -24.27 4.52 -38.22
CA GLY A 325 -25.07 5.39 -39.11
C GLY A 325 -24.96 6.91 -38.92
N LYS A 326 -24.06 7.45 -38.09
CA LYS A 326 -23.89 8.91 -37.98
C LYS A 326 -22.42 9.33 -37.97
N PRO A 327 -21.94 10.07 -38.99
CA PRO A 327 -20.60 10.68 -39.01
C PRO A 327 -20.42 11.82 -37.99
N ALA A 328 -21.34 11.99 -37.03
CA ALA A 328 -21.46 13.18 -36.21
C ALA A 328 -20.68 13.13 -34.88
N MET A 329 -19.79 12.16 -34.68
CA MET A 329 -18.94 12.12 -33.47
C MET A 329 -17.64 12.94 -33.60
N TRP A 330 -17.44 13.62 -34.74
CA TRP A 330 -16.31 14.51 -35.00
C TRP A 330 -16.73 15.98 -34.96
N GLN A 331 -17.28 16.44 -33.84
CA GLN A 331 -17.24 17.86 -33.55
C GLN A 331 -16.41 18.05 -32.28
N ALA A 332 -15.34 18.83 -32.44
CA ALA A 332 -14.54 19.34 -31.34
C ALA A 332 -15.45 20.01 -30.31
N PRO A 333 -15.12 19.95 -29.00
CA PRO A 333 -15.92 20.65 -28.00
C PRO A 333 -15.99 22.13 -28.37
N ALA A 334 -17.23 22.63 -28.45
CA ALA A 334 -17.51 24.04 -28.68
C ALA A 334 -16.78 24.89 -27.65
N ASN A 335 -16.09 25.90 -28.14
CA ASN A 335 -15.35 26.88 -27.37
C ASN A 335 -16.32 27.60 -26.42
N VAL A 336 -16.24 27.32 -25.12
CA VAL A 336 -16.93 28.11 -24.08
C VAL A 336 -15.90 29.12 -23.55
N ASN A 337 -15.92 30.31 -24.13
CA ASN A 337 -15.73 31.56 -23.39
C ASN A 337 -15.92 32.76 -24.32
N THR A 338 -17.13 33.31 -24.29
CA THR A 338 -17.37 34.73 -24.52
C THR A 338 -18.08 35.25 -23.28
N PRO A 339 -17.51 36.18 -22.51
CA PRO A 339 -18.25 36.92 -21.53
C PRO A 339 -19.16 37.92 -22.26
N ASP A 340 -20.45 37.79 -22.03
CA ASP A 340 -21.46 38.77 -22.37
C ASP A 340 -21.50 39.82 -21.27
N GLN A 341 -21.26 41.09 -21.63
CA GLN A 341 -21.80 42.28 -20.98
C GLN A 341 -21.52 43.50 -21.89
N GLY A 342 -22.48 43.82 -22.77
CA GLY A 342 -22.89 45.22 -22.95
C GLY A 342 -23.64 45.65 -21.68
N ASP A 343 -23.72 46.91 -21.27
CA ASP A 343 -23.91 48.11 -22.07
C ASP A 343 -23.70 49.35 -21.15
N GLU A 344 -23.72 50.54 -21.76
CA GLU A 344 -23.88 51.89 -21.15
C GLU A 344 -22.64 52.72 -20.73
N LEU A 345 -22.13 53.44 -21.75
CA LEU A 345 -22.19 54.91 -21.90
C LEU A 345 -21.87 55.85 -20.70
N HIS A 346 -20.93 56.77 -21.02
CA HIS A 346 -20.91 58.21 -20.68
C HIS A 346 -20.56 58.67 -19.25
N GLN A 347 -19.39 59.31 -19.08
CA GLN A 347 -19.21 60.79 -18.96
C GLN A 347 -17.88 61.17 -18.28
N SER A 348 -17.06 61.93 -19.02
CA SER A 348 -16.37 63.16 -18.60
C SER A 348 -16.13 63.39 -17.09
N HIS A 349 -14.86 63.34 -16.66
CA HIS A 349 -14.02 64.52 -16.42
C HIS A 349 -12.60 64.12 -16.00
#